data_AF-A0A2D6LW04-F1
#
_entry.id   AF-A0A2D6LW04-F1
#
_cell.length_a   1.000
_cell.length_b   1.000
_cell.length_c   1.000
_cell.angle_alpha   90.00
_cell.angle_beta   90.00
_cell.angle_gamma   90.00
#
_symmetry.space_group_name_H-M   'P 1'
#
loop_
_entity.id
_entity.type
_entity.pdbx_description
1 polymer ?
#
loop_
_entity_poly.entity_id
_entity_poly.type
_entity_poly.pdbx_seq_one_letter_code
_entity_poly.pdbx_strand_id
1 'polypeptide(L)'
;MIDRIKNNILRIIKQSSIAIKQHNIKKLKDLSNQTIHDSTTFQDQEAIEMAVLIYSLSKIYERTKYQEYKDYDKFNNQVQFNLKQAYKNLKNNKFKNYHKNIHNIFFISQKLDSNLKKYIKEIIDKGKISKASRLYEHGLSAGTTSKLLHISQWDLQDYTGRTGISDVPLSKTKDIQKRLELTRSLFK
;
A
#
# COMPACT_ATOMS: atom_id res chain seq x y z
N MET A 1 14.96 -2.88 -10.29
CA MET A 1 14.73 -2.88 -8.84
C MET A 1 16.04 -2.85 -8.08
N ILE A 2 16.20 -1.94 -7.13
CA ILE A 2 17.37 -1.82 -6.24
C ILE A 2 17.32 -2.93 -5.17
N ASP A 3 18.45 -3.52 -4.79
CA ASP A 3 18.51 -4.64 -3.82
C ASP A 3 17.86 -4.33 -2.47
N ARG A 4 18.02 -3.10 -1.98
CA ARG A 4 17.36 -2.64 -0.74
C ARG A 4 15.83 -2.73 -0.85
N ILE A 5 15.27 -2.34 -2.00
CA ILE A 5 13.83 -2.36 -2.25
C ILE A 5 13.34 -3.80 -2.37
N LYS A 6 14.07 -4.62 -3.13
CA LYS A 6 13.79 -6.05 -3.25
C LYS A 6 13.73 -6.74 -1.87
N ASN A 7 14.72 -6.49 -1.01
CA ASN A 7 14.76 -7.04 0.34
C ASN A 7 13.60 -6.53 1.20
N ASN A 8 13.20 -5.27 1.05
CA ASN A 8 12.03 -4.73 1.73
C ASN A 8 10.74 -5.43 1.26
N ILE A 9 10.53 -5.57 -0.05
CA ILE A 9 9.36 -6.26 -0.61
C ILE A 9 9.31 -7.72 -0.13
N LEU A 10 10.44 -8.44 -0.13
CA LEU A 10 10.51 -9.79 0.40
C LEU A 10 10.10 -9.86 1.89
N ARG A 11 10.57 -8.92 2.70
CA ARG A 11 10.17 -8.78 4.11
C ARG A 11 8.67 -8.54 4.23
N ILE A 12 8.11 -7.62 3.44
CA ILE A 12 6.68 -7.27 3.45
C ILE A 12 5.82 -8.47 3.06
N ILE A 13 6.17 -9.21 2.01
CA ILE A 13 5.43 -10.41 1.60
C ILE A 13 5.43 -11.45 2.73
N LYS A 14 6.59 -11.70 3.34
CA LYS A 14 6.71 -12.66 4.44
C LYS A 14 5.87 -12.25 5.66
N GLN A 15 5.99 -10.99 6.10
CA GLN A 15 5.24 -10.50 7.26
C GLN A 15 3.74 -10.43 6.97
N SER A 16 3.32 -10.12 5.74
CA SER A 16 1.91 -10.10 5.35
C SER A 16 1.30 -11.50 5.37
N SER A 17 2.02 -12.50 4.85
CA SER A 17 1.56 -13.91 4.91
C SER A 17 1.34 -14.37 6.37
N ILE A 18 2.24 -13.99 7.28
CA ILE A 18 2.12 -14.29 8.72
C ILE A 18 0.91 -13.55 9.32
N ALA A 19 0.79 -12.24 9.05
CA ALA A 19 -0.29 -11.42 9.60
C ALA A 19 -1.68 -11.90 9.13
N ILE A 20 -1.81 -12.35 7.88
CA ILE A 20 -3.06 -12.96 7.38
C ILE A 20 -3.39 -14.23 8.15
N LYS A 21 -2.42 -15.13 8.36
CA LYS A 21 -2.65 -16.38 9.10
C LYS A 21 -3.06 -16.15 10.55
N GLN A 22 -2.53 -15.09 11.15
CA GLN A 22 -2.83 -14.69 12.53
C GLN A 22 -4.05 -13.75 12.63
N HIS A 23 -4.73 -13.45 11.52
CA HIS A 23 -5.79 -12.44 11.44
C HIS A 23 -5.39 -11.06 12.01
N ASN A 24 -4.10 -10.71 11.96
CA ASN A 24 -3.58 -9.44 12.47
C ASN A 24 -3.75 -8.32 11.42
N ILE A 25 -4.97 -7.81 11.31
CA ILE A 25 -5.36 -6.77 10.35
C ILE A 25 -4.57 -5.47 10.58
N LYS A 26 -4.33 -5.09 11.84
CA LYS A 26 -3.54 -3.90 12.19
C LYS A 26 -2.14 -3.97 11.59
N LYS A 27 -1.47 -5.13 11.73
CA LYS A 27 -0.15 -5.35 11.16
C LYS A 27 -0.12 -5.24 9.63
N LEU A 28 -1.15 -5.71 8.93
CA LEU A 28 -1.26 -5.54 7.48
C LEU A 28 -1.35 -4.06 7.08
N LYS A 29 -2.14 -3.27 7.81
CA LYS A 29 -2.24 -1.82 7.57
C LYS A 29 -0.88 -1.13 7.80
N ASP A 30 -0.20 -1.47 8.89
CA ASP A 30 1.12 -0.91 9.21
C ASP A 30 2.17 -1.26 8.14
N LEU A 31 2.19 -2.51 7.68
CA LEU A 31 3.07 -2.97 6.60
C LEU A 31 2.84 -2.20 5.30
N SER A 32 1.58 -2.02 4.91
CA SER A 32 1.25 -1.23 3.72
C SER A 32 1.71 0.23 3.87
N ASN A 33 1.49 0.85 5.02
CA ASN A 33 1.88 2.23 5.29
C ASN A 33 3.40 2.41 5.21
N GLN A 34 4.16 1.50 5.83
CA GLN A 34 5.62 1.50 5.77
C GLN A 34 6.13 1.39 4.33
N THR A 35 5.49 0.54 3.52
CA THR A 35 5.90 0.31 2.13
C THR A 35 5.79 1.57 1.27
N ILE A 36 4.75 2.40 1.48
CA ILE A 36 4.61 3.68 0.76
C ILE A 36 5.76 4.62 1.07
N HIS A 37 6.07 4.76 2.37
CA HIS A 37 7.08 5.72 2.83
C HIS A 37 8.46 5.38 2.25
N ASP A 38 8.78 4.09 2.17
CA ASP A 38 9.97 3.62 1.50
C ASP A 38 9.87 3.82 -0.02
N SER A 39 8.70 3.56 -0.64
CA SER A 39 8.54 3.64 -2.09
C SER A 39 8.49 5.07 -2.64
N THR A 40 8.09 6.08 -1.86
CA THR A 40 8.18 7.51 -2.22
C THR A 40 9.62 7.95 -2.43
N THR A 41 10.54 7.42 -1.64
CA THR A 41 11.95 7.78 -1.70
C THR A 41 12.62 7.24 -2.97
N PHE A 42 12.16 6.08 -3.47
CA PHE A 42 12.80 5.38 -4.59
C PHE A 42 11.96 5.31 -5.88
N GLN A 43 10.71 5.77 -5.85
CA GLN A 43 9.77 5.75 -6.98
C GLN A 43 9.63 4.37 -7.66
N ASP A 44 9.79 3.28 -6.90
CA ASP A 44 9.78 1.91 -7.41
C ASP A 44 8.34 1.40 -7.53
N GLN A 45 7.96 1.06 -8.75
CA GLN A 45 6.59 0.67 -9.12
C GLN A 45 6.16 -0.61 -8.39
N GLU A 46 7.06 -1.56 -8.20
CA GLU A 46 6.79 -2.83 -7.53
C GLU A 46 6.52 -2.65 -6.04
N ALA A 47 7.26 -1.76 -5.37
CA ALA A 47 6.99 -1.41 -3.99
C ALA A 47 5.63 -0.72 -3.84
N ILE A 48 5.28 0.18 -4.75
CA ILE A 48 3.97 0.86 -4.78
C ILE A 48 2.84 -0.17 -4.99
N GLU A 49 2.98 -1.06 -5.97
CA GLU A 49 2.01 -2.11 -6.28
C GLU A 49 1.76 -3.00 -5.05
N MET A 50 2.84 -3.36 -4.34
CA MET A 50 2.73 -4.12 -3.09
C MET A 50 2.05 -3.35 -1.98
N ALA A 51 2.34 -2.06 -1.81
CA ALA A 51 1.69 -1.23 -0.81
C ALA A 51 0.17 -1.20 -1.01
N VAL A 52 -0.29 -1.06 -2.28
CA VAL A 52 -1.71 -1.10 -2.66
C VAL A 52 -2.30 -2.48 -2.40
N LEU A 53 -1.61 -3.56 -2.79
CA LEU A 53 -2.09 -4.92 -2.58
C LEU A 53 -2.32 -5.22 -1.10
N ILE A 54 -1.32 -4.96 -0.25
CA ILE A 54 -1.39 -5.26 1.19
C ILE A 54 -2.49 -4.41 1.86
N TYR A 55 -2.65 -3.16 1.45
CA TYR A 55 -3.76 -2.33 1.93
C TYR A 55 -5.12 -2.94 1.56
N SER A 56 -5.28 -3.33 0.30
CA SER A 56 -6.52 -3.92 -0.21
C SER A 56 -6.88 -5.20 0.54
N LEU A 57 -5.89 -6.09 0.74
CA LEU A 57 -6.06 -7.29 1.55
C LEU A 57 -6.45 -6.95 2.99
N SER A 58 -5.81 -5.95 3.62
CA SER A 58 -6.19 -5.54 4.99
C SER A 58 -7.66 -5.14 5.09
N LYS A 59 -8.21 -4.48 4.06
CA LYS A 59 -9.63 -4.07 4.00
C LYS A 59 -10.58 -5.22 3.72
N ILE A 60 -10.13 -6.23 2.97
CA ILE A 60 -10.90 -7.46 2.75
C ILE A 60 -10.95 -8.26 4.06
N TYR A 61 -9.80 -8.51 4.70
CA TYR A 61 -9.73 -9.26 5.95
C TYR A 61 -10.35 -8.52 7.16
N GLU A 62 -10.44 -7.18 7.12
CA GLU A 62 -11.15 -6.38 8.13
C GLU A 62 -12.65 -6.67 8.19
N ARG A 63 -13.25 -7.17 7.10
CA ARG A 63 -14.68 -7.43 7.02
C ARG A 63 -14.98 -8.88 7.37
N THR A 64 -15.32 -9.13 8.62
CA THR A 64 -15.64 -10.47 9.16
C THR A 64 -16.77 -11.18 8.42
N LYS A 65 -17.78 -10.45 7.92
CA LYS A 65 -18.86 -11.01 7.09
C LYS A 65 -18.35 -11.77 5.85
N TYR A 66 -17.15 -11.47 5.35
CA TYR A 66 -16.57 -12.20 4.22
C TYR A 66 -16.13 -13.62 4.58
N GLN A 67 -15.89 -13.89 5.86
CA GLN A 67 -15.50 -15.21 6.37
C GLN A 67 -16.64 -16.22 6.29
N GLU A 68 -17.89 -15.74 6.22
CA GLU A 68 -19.09 -16.57 6.14
C GLU A 68 -19.39 -17.06 4.71
N TYR A 69 -18.71 -16.52 3.70
CA TYR A 69 -18.90 -16.95 2.32
C TYR A 69 -18.25 -18.31 2.06
N LYS A 70 -18.96 -19.19 1.35
CA LYS A 70 -18.51 -20.54 1.00
C LYS A 70 -17.14 -20.59 0.30
N ASP A 71 -16.79 -19.54 -0.45
CA ASP A 71 -15.52 -19.45 -1.18
C ASP A 71 -14.38 -18.77 -0.40
N TYR A 72 -14.61 -18.35 0.85
CA TYR A 72 -13.62 -17.62 1.64
C TYR A 72 -12.34 -18.41 1.88
N ASP A 73 -12.45 -19.69 2.26
CA ASP A 73 -11.28 -20.54 2.50
C ASP A 73 -10.47 -20.76 1.22
N LYS A 74 -11.15 -20.94 0.09
CA LYS A 74 -10.53 -21.04 -1.23
C LYS A 74 -9.80 -19.75 -1.58
N PHE A 75 -10.43 -18.60 -1.37
CA PHE A 75 -9.82 -17.29 -1.54
C PHE A 75 -8.56 -17.15 -0.68
N ASN A 76 -8.66 -17.44 0.62
CA ASN A 76 -7.56 -17.31 1.57
C ASN A 76 -6.36 -18.20 1.19
N ASN A 77 -6.63 -19.46 0.82
CA ASN A 77 -5.62 -20.39 0.36
C ASN A 77 -4.94 -19.92 -0.93
N GLN A 78 -5.70 -19.38 -1.87
CA GLN A 78 -5.17 -18.82 -3.11
C GLN A 78 -4.32 -17.58 -2.88
N VAL A 79 -4.72 -16.66 -1.99
CA VAL A 79 -3.92 -15.50 -1.59
C VAL A 79 -2.60 -15.95 -0.98
N GLN A 80 -2.62 -16.87 -0.02
CA GLN A 80 -1.43 -17.41 0.63
C GLN A 80 -0.49 -18.10 -0.35
N PHE A 81 -1.04 -18.91 -1.27
CA PHE A 81 -0.26 -19.56 -2.31
C PHE A 81 0.46 -18.54 -3.21
N ASN A 82 -0.28 -17.56 -3.74
CA ASN A 82 0.31 -16.55 -4.64
C ASN A 82 1.33 -15.66 -3.90
N LEU A 83 1.12 -15.30 -2.64
CA LEU A 83 2.12 -14.58 -1.85
C LEU A 83 3.41 -15.40 -1.68
N LYS A 84 3.30 -16.70 -1.40
CA LYS A 84 4.45 -17.61 -1.31
C LYS A 84 5.19 -17.73 -2.64
N GLN A 85 4.47 -17.81 -3.76
CA GLN A 85 5.07 -17.85 -5.09
C GLN A 85 5.71 -16.52 -5.48
N ALA A 86 5.07 -15.39 -5.15
CA ALA A 86 5.63 -14.05 -5.34
C ALA A 86 6.95 -13.90 -4.59
N TYR A 87 7.02 -14.33 -3.33
CA TYR A 87 8.26 -14.33 -2.54
C TYR A 87 9.37 -15.14 -3.23
N LYS A 88 9.08 -16.38 -3.65
CA LYS A 88 10.06 -17.26 -4.31
C LYS A 88 10.55 -16.66 -5.63
N ASN A 89 9.64 -16.18 -6.46
CA ASN A 89 9.97 -15.60 -7.76
C ASN A 89 10.78 -14.33 -7.62
N LEU A 90 10.40 -13.44 -6.69
CA LEU A 90 11.17 -12.23 -6.41
C LEU A 90 12.57 -12.56 -5.90
N LYS A 91 12.69 -13.50 -4.93
CA LYS A 91 13.99 -13.94 -4.41
C LYS A 91 14.92 -14.41 -5.54
N ASN A 92 14.37 -15.17 -6.49
CA ASN A 92 15.09 -15.75 -7.62
C ASN A 92 15.16 -14.82 -8.86
N ASN A 93 14.90 -13.52 -8.72
CA ASN A 93 14.93 -12.53 -9.82
C ASN A 93 13.99 -12.84 -11.00
N LYS A 94 12.95 -13.66 -10.78
CA LYS A 94 11.94 -14.00 -11.80
C LYS A 94 10.81 -12.95 -11.79
N PHE A 95 11.14 -11.71 -12.15
CA PHE A 95 10.24 -10.54 -12.03
C PHE A 95 8.91 -10.71 -12.78
N LYS A 96 8.93 -11.22 -14.02
CA LYS A 96 7.70 -11.50 -14.79
C LYS A 96 6.74 -12.44 -14.04
N ASN A 97 7.28 -13.48 -13.41
CA ASN A 97 6.47 -14.41 -12.62
C ASN A 97 6.03 -13.78 -11.30
N TYR A 98 6.85 -12.96 -10.67
CA TYR A 98 6.46 -12.18 -9.51
C TYR A 98 5.22 -11.32 -9.82
N HIS A 99 5.27 -10.49 -10.88
CA HIS A 99 4.12 -9.67 -11.29
C HIS A 99 2.88 -10.51 -11.59
N LYS A 100 3.04 -11.66 -12.27
CA LYS A 100 1.93 -12.58 -12.52
C LYS A 100 1.26 -13.04 -11.22
N ASN A 101 2.03 -13.33 -10.16
CA ASN A 101 1.47 -13.71 -8.86
C ASN A 101 0.74 -12.54 -8.19
N ILE A 102 1.29 -11.32 -8.26
CA ILE A 102 0.64 -10.12 -7.71
C ILE A 102 -0.69 -9.84 -8.44
N HIS A 103 -0.68 -9.85 -9.77
CA HIS A 103 -1.88 -9.72 -10.58
C HIS A 103 -2.92 -10.81 -10.30
N ASN A 104 -2.49 -12.06 -10.10
CA ASN A 104 -3.39 -13.14 -9.72
C ASN A 104 -4.10 -12.86 -8.39
N ILE A 105 -3.41 -12.28 -7.40
CA ILE A 105 -4.05 -11.93 -6.13
C ILE A 105 -5.12 -10.86 -6.35
N PHE A 106 -4.84 -9.83 -7.16
CA PHE A 106 -5.85 -8.83 -7.52
C PHE A 106 -7.05 -9.46 -8.25
N PHE A 107 -6.79 -10.37 -9.20
CA PHE A 107 -7.85 -11.04 -9.96
C PHE A 107 -8.71 -11.96 -9.10
N ILE A 108 -8.11 -12.72 -8.20
CA ILE A 108 -8.80 -13.63 -7.28
C ILE A 108 -9.61 -12.83 -6.26
N SER A 109 -9.09 -11.68 -5.81
CA SER A 109 -9.85 -10.75 -4.99
C SER A 109 -11.11 -10.27 -5.73
N GLN A 110 -11.03 -9.95 -7.02
CA GLN A 110 -12.21 -9.53 -7.80
C GLN A 110 -13.26 -10.63 -8.05
N LYS A 111 -12.95 -11.90 -7.77
CA LYS A 111 -13.87 -13.03 -8.02
C LYS A 111 -14.72 -13.43 -6.82
N LEU A 112 -14.43 -12.90 -5.64
CA LEU A 112 -15.34 -12.97 -4.49
C LEU A 112 -16.60 -12.17 -4.85
N ASP A 113 -17.77 -12.84 -4.93
CA ASP A 113 -19.16 -12.36 -5.16
C ASP A 113 -19.39 -11.13 -6.08
N SER A 114 -20.46 -11.11 -6.87
CA SER A 114 -20.73 -10.00 -7.82
C SER A 114 -20.78 -8.59 -7.18
N ASN A 115 -21.30 -8.46 -5.94
CA ASN A 115 -21.28 -7.20 -5.20
C ASN A 115 -19.89 -6.88 -4.64
N LEU A 116 -19.17 -7.93 -4.27
CA LEU A 116 -17.83 -7.85 -3.70
C LEU A 116 -16.76 -7.59 -4.78
N LYS A 117 -16.99 -7.95 -6.05
CA LYS A 117 -16.18 -7.53 -7.21
C LYS A 117 -16.16 -6.02 -7.41
N LYS A 118 -17.33 -5.38 -7.43
CA LYS A 118 -17.44 -3.92 -7.55
C LYS A 118 -16.78 -3.24 -6.35
N TYR A 119 -17.05 -3.77 -5.16
CA TYR A 119 -16.46 -3.27 -3.92
C TYR A 119 -14.94 -3.46 -3.83
N ILE A 120 -14.37 -4.59 -4.29
CA ILE A 120 -12.93 -4.84 -4.29
C ILE A 120 -12.24 -4.01 -5.36
N LYS A 121 -12.86 -3.83 -6.52
CA LYS A 121 -12.39 -2.85 -7.50
C LYS A 121 -12.35 -1.45 -6.89
N GLU A 122 -13.43 -1.04 -6.21
CA GLU A 122 -13.47 0.23 -5.46
C GLU A 122 -12.43 0.30 -4.33
N ILE A 123 -12.13 -0.80 -3.62
CA ILE A 123 -11.06 -0.83 -2.61
C ILE A 123 -9.70 -0.66 -3.27
N ILE A 124 -9.46 -1.34 -4.39
CA ILE A 124 -8.19 -1.24 -5.14
C ILE A 124 -8.03 0.18 -5.66
N ASP A 125 -9.08 0.76 -6.24
CA ASP A 125 -9.09 2.11 -6.79
C ASP A 125 -8.93 3.16 -5.67
N LYS A 126 -9.67 3.03 -4.55
CA LYS A 126 -9.46 3.85 -3.33
C LYS A 126 -8.08 3.63 -2.72
N GLY A 127 -7.56 2.41 -2.80
CA GLY A 127 -6.21 2.05 -2.39
C GLY A 127 -5.21 2.84 -3.20
N LYS A 128 -5.28 2.78 -4.53
CA LYS A 128 -4.44 3.57 -5.44
C LYS A 128 -4.56 5.06 -5.16
N ILE A 129 -5.77 5.61 -5.05
CA ILE A 129 -5.99 7.04 -4.75
C ILE A 129 -5.39 7.42 -3.37
N SER A 130 -5.58 6.59 -2.34
CA SER A 130 -5.01 6.82 -1.00
C SER A 130 -3.48 6.70 -0.97
N LYS A 131 -2.90 5.79 -1.75
CA LYS A 131 -1.44 5.72 -1.88
C LYS A 131 -0.92 6.90 -2.70
N ALA A 132 -1.63 7.29 -3.75
CA ALA A 132 -1.33 8.46 -4.57
C ALA A 132 -1.32 9.75 -3.75
N SER A 133 -2.32 9.97 -2.88
CA SER A 133 -2.35 11.15 -2.03
C SER A 133 -1.09 11.27 -1.17
N ARG A 134 -0.60 10.14 -0.63
CA ARG A 134 0.64 10.09 0.14
C ARG A 134 1.90 10.25 -0.70
N LEU A 135 1.92 9.72 -1.92
CA LEU A 135 3.00 10.01 -2.87
C LEU A 135 3.08 11.53 -3.12
N TYR A 136 1.94 12.17 -3.32
CA TYR A 136 1.80 13.61 -3.52
C TYR A 136 2.24 14.43 -2.29
N GLU A 137 1.82 14.04 -1.08
CA GLU A 137 2.30 14.62 0.19
C GLU A 137 3.82 14.59 0.33
N HIS A 138 4.43 13.50 -0.13
CA HIS A 138 5.87 13.30 -0.08
C HIS A 138 6.63 13.99 -1.24
N GLY A 139 5.96 14.87 -1.99
CA GLY A 139 6.59 15.78 -2.96
C GLY A 139 6.59 15.29 -4.40
N LEU A 140 5.93 14.16 -4.73
CA LEU A 140 5.72 13.76 -6.12
C LEU A 140 4.62 14.62 -6.75
N SER A 141 4.83 15.07 -7.99
CA SER A 141 3.78 15.80 -8.71
C SER A 141 2.51 14.95 -8.88
N ALA A 142 1.35 15.61 -8.97
CA ALA A 142 0.08 14.93 -9.19
C ALA A 142 0.09 14.11 -10.50
N GLY A 143 0.72 14.62 -11.56
CA GLY A 143 0.84 13.91 -12.85
C GLY A 143 1.73 12.67 -12.76
N THR A 144 2.90 12.77 -12.13
CA THR A 144 3.82 11.63 -11.91
C THR A 144 3.14 10.54 -11.08
N THR A 145 2.49 10.95 -9.99
CA THR A 145 1.76 10.07 -9.09
C THR A 145 0.62 9.33 -9.80
N SER A 146 -0.17 10.06 -10.59
CA SER A 146 -1.31 9.49 -11.33
C SER A 146 -0.86 8.48 -12.38
N LYS A 147 0.26 8.78 -13.06
CA LYS A 147 0.88 7.87 -14.04
C LYS A 147 1.42 6.60 -13.40
N LEU A 148 2.10 6.70 -12.25
CA LEU A 148 2.66 5.55 -11.52
C LEU A 148 1.58 4.57 -11.04
N LEU A 149 0.42 5.09 -10.62
CA LEU A 149 -0.65 4.29 -10.03
C LEU A 149 -1.78 3.95 -11.02
N HIS A 150 -1.68 4.42 -12.27
CA HIS A 150 -2.70 4.29 -13.29
C HIS A 150 -4.09 4.74 -12.78
N ILE A 151 -4.15 5.96 -12.26
CA ILE A 151 -5.39 6.62 -11.81
C ILE A 151 -5.56 7.96 -12.52
N SER A 152 -6.78 8.49 -12.51
CA SER A 152 -7.03 9.85 -13.01
C SER A 152 -6.40 10.89 -12.09
N GLN A 153 -5.79 11.92 -12.68
CA GLN A 153 -5.32 13.07 -11.92
C GLN A 153 -6.48 13.81 -11.23
N TRP A 154 -7.68 13.77 -11.81
CA TRP A 154 -8.89 14.32 -11.21
C TRP A 154 -9.30 13.57 -9.95
N ASP A 155 -9.25 12.24 -9.96
CA ASP A 155 -9.58 11.42 -8.78
C ASP A 155 -8.60 11.67 -7.62
N LEU A 156 -7.32 11.87 -7.96
CA LEU A 156 -6.30 12.25 -6.98
C LEU A 156 -6.59 13.63 -6.38
N GLN A 157 -6.85 14.63 -7.22
CA GLN A 157 -7.11 16.01 -6.79
C GLN A 157 -8.37 16.12 -5.92
N ASP A 158 -9.48 15.48 -6.34
CA ASP A 158 -10.74 15.44 -5.58
C ASP A 158 -10.52 14.81 -4.20
N TYR A 159 -9.80 13.69 -4.13
CA TYR A 159 -9.51 13.04 -2.86
C TYR A 159 -8.60 13.87 -1.95
N THR A 160 -7.51 14.45 -2.48
CA THR A 160 -6.60 15.30 -1.70
C THR A 160 -7.29 16.56 -1.18
N GLY A 161 -8.18 17.16 -1.98
CA GLY A 161 -8.95 18.35 -1.59
C GLY A 161 -9.96 18.03 -0.49
N ARG A 162 -10.66 16.89 -0.57
CA ARG A 162 -11.60 16.45 0.48
C ARG A 162 -10.94 16.08 1.81
N THR A 163 -9.71 15.60 1.76
CA THR A 163 -8.98 15.12 2.94
C THR A 163 -8.12 16.20 3.60
N GLY A 164 -8.03 17.41 3.01
CA GLY A 164 -7.19 18.50 3.51
C GLY A 164 -5.71 18.16 3.52
N ILE A 165 -5.33 17.13 2.76
CA ILE A 165 -3.97 16.58 2.73
C ILE A 165 -2.99 17.57 2.08
N SER A 166 -3.45 18.34 1.10
CA SER A 166 -2.71 19.48 0.52
C SER A 166 -2.50 20.62 1.51
N ASP A 167 -3.34 20.69 2.55
CA ASP A 167 -3.38 21.78 3.53
C ASP A 167 -2.62 21.43 4.81
N VAL A 168 -1.97 20.26 4.85
CA VAL A 168 -1.01 19.94 5.92
C VAL A 168 0.06 21.03 5.86
N PRO A 169 0.20 21.89 6.89
CA PRO A 169 1.11 23.01 6.79
C PRO A 169 2.53 22.46 6.82
N LEU A 170 3.14 22.24 5.65
CA LEU A 170 4.57 22.05 5.50
C LEU A 170 5.34 23.25 6.09
N SER A 171 4.64 24.38 6.28
CA SER A 171 5.08 25.62 6.90
C SER A 171 4.80 25.74 8.41
N LYS A 172 4.23 24.72 9.11
CA LYS A 172 4.20 24.72 10.58
C LYS A 172 5.59 24.43 11.13
N THR A 173 6.44 25.45 11.03
CA THR A 173 7.71 25.54 11.74
C THR A 173 7.47 25.56 13.25
N LYS A 174 8.48 25.15 14.03
CA LYS A 174 8.43 25.22 15.49
C LYS A 174 8.06 26.65 15.89
N ASP A 175 7.19 26.77 16.90
CA ASP A 175 6.88 28.05 17.53
C ASP A 175 8.16 28.80 17.89
N ILE A 176 8.13 30.14 17.79
CA ILE A 176 9.29 31.00 17.99
C ILE A 176 9.93 30.73 19.36
N GLN A 177 9.16 30.46 20.42
CA GLN A 177 9.70 30.10 21.73
C GLN A 177 10.50 28.79 21.67
N LYS A 178 9.95 27.75 21.04
CA LYS A 178 10.61 26.45 20.89
C LYS A 178 11.87 26.52 20.02
N ARG A 179 11.93 27.47 19.07
CA ARG A 179 13.13 27.74 18.28
C ARG A 179 14.21 28.40 19.12
N LEU A 180 13.84 29.40 19.92
CA LEU A 180 14.74 30.10 20.85
C LEU A 180 15.34 29.17 21.91
N GLU A 181 14.52 28.29 22.49
CA GLU A 181 14.99 27.28 23.46
C GLU A 181 16.00 26.31 22.83
N LEU A 182 15.72 25.81 21.63
CA LEU A 182 16.64 24.94 20.90
C LEU A 182 17.97 25.65 20.64
N THR A 183 17.94 26.88 20.14
CA THR A 183 19.16 27.65 19.88
C THR A 183 19.95 27.85 21.17
N ARG A 184 19.30 28.25 22.28
CA ARG A 184 19.97 28.40 23.58
C ARG A 184 20.60 27.10 24.08
N SER A 185 19.97 25.95 23.82
CA SER A 185 20.49 24.64 24.22
C SER A 185 21.75 24.21 23.45
N LEU A 186 21.97 24.75 22.25
CA LEU A 186 23.13 24.42 21.39
C LEU A 186 24.40 25.21 21.76
N PHE A 187 24.24 26.32 22.50
CA PHE A 187 25.34 27.19 22.94
C PHE A 187 25.56 27.13 24.46
N LYS A 188 25.09 26.06 25.10
CA LYS A 188 25.42 25.71 26.49
C LYS A 188 26.60 24.76 26.54
#